data_AF-W1PC23-F1
#
_entry.id   AF-W1PC23-F1
#
_cell.length_a   1.000
_cell.length_b   1.000
_cell.length_c   1.000
_cell.angle_alpha   90.00
_cell.angle_beta   90.00
_cell.angle_gamma   90.00
#
_symmetry.space_group_name_H-M   'P 1'
#
loop_
_entity.id
_entity.type
_entity.pdbx_description
1 polymer ?
#
loop_
_entity_poly.entity_id
_entity_poly.type
_entity_poly.pdbx_seq_one_letter_code
_entity_poly.pdbx_strand_id
1 'polypeptide(L)'
;MALMAVQGLSRIPNPANLNLLPSPTDPFSVRPLQRRCLWQPLKIEARGNTRTENHKVRNRRMQKKFIGSAHKPRLSVFCSEKQLYALLVDDQNKKCLFYGSTTQKSIRGIPSCSTKEAAERVGEELVKACIRQNINEISSFDPNGFARGQRMEAFEIAIRKHGFLPHGRGSHRSIFLHNWGKAITEEGHGLRSSHLLMIMFGVSEGSLEECEILNAQLTGRRVRKKG
;
A
#
# COMPACT_ATOMS: atom_id res chain seq x y z
N MET A 1 63.82 -48.57 13.37
CA MET A 1 62.82 -49.56 12.93
C MET A 1 61.64 -48.77 12.38
N ALA A 2 61.55 -48.56 11.05
CA ALA A 2 60.85 -49.43 10.08
C ALA A 2 59.34 -49.49 10.43
N LEU A 3 58.35 -49.15 9.58
CA LEU A 3 58.21 -49.24 8.13
C LEU A 3 57.05 -48.34 7.65
N MET A 4 57.11 -47.97 6.37
CA MET A 4 56.11 -47.23 5.59
C MET A 4 54.83 -48.04 5.33
N ALA A 5 53.68 -47.36 5.16
CA ALA A 5 52.58 -47.86 4.33
C ALA A 5 51.89 -46.69 3.59
N VAL A 6 52.21 -46.61 2.30
CA VAL A 6 51.56 -45.81 1.25
C VAL A 6 50.49 -46.68 0.58
N GLN A 7 49.31 -46.10 0.31
CA GLN A 7 48.36 -46.42 -0.78
C GLN A 7 47.11 -45.52 -0.54
N GLY A 8 46.65 -44.61 -1.41
CA GLY A 8 46.71 -44.59 -2.87
C GLY A 8 45.48 -45.29 -3.44
N LEU A 9 44.35 -44.59 -3.62
CA LEU A 9 43.24 -45.02 -4.49
C LEU A 9 42.51 -43.79 -5.04
N SER A 10 43.09 -43.26 -6.11
CA SER A 10 42.39 -42.57 -7.18
C SER A 10 41.22 -43.45 -7.66
N ARG A 11 39.98 -42.96 -7.54
CA ARG A 11 38.85 -43.61 -8.20
C ARG A 11 38.94 -43.34 -9.70
N ILE A 12 39.50 -44.31 -10.40
CA ILE A 12 39.40 -44.48 -11.85
C ILE A 12 37.92 -44.62 -12.21
N PRO A 13 37.37 -43.83 -13.14
CA PRO A 13 36.04 -44.10 -13.68
C PRO A 13 36.06 -45.36 -14.56
N ASN A 14 35.01 -46.16 -14.38
CA ASN A 14 34.72 -47.47 -14.95
C ASN A 14 34.91 -47.57 -16.49
N PRO A 15 35.65 -48.55 -17.04
CA PRO A 15 35.88 -48.73 -18.48
C PRO A 15 34.72 -49.44 -19.20
N ALA A 16 33.51 -48.88 -19.11
CA ALA A 16 32.30 -49.46 -19.74
C ALA A 16 31.62 -48.53 -20.75
N ASN A 17 32.35 -47.59 -21.35
CA ASN A 17 31.82 -46.78 -22.46
C ASN A 17 32.91 -46.50 -23.50
N LEU A 18 33.40 -47.59 -24.10
CA LEU A 18 33.98 -47.58 -25.44
C LEU A 18 32.85 -47.89 -26.42
N ASN A 19 32.85 -47.22 -27.58
CA ASN A 19 31.86 -47.20 -28.68
C ASN A 19 30.84 -46.05 -28.51
N LEU A 20 30.69 -45.05 -29.38
CA LEU A 20 30.99 -44.93 -30.80
C LEU A 20 31.49 -43.51 -31.14
N LEU A 21 32.57 -43.41 -31.90
CA LEU A 21 32.86 -42.23 -32.70
C LEU A 21 31.82 -42.13 -33.84
N PRO A 22 31.10 -41.01 -34.02
CA PRO A 22 30.30 -40.82 -35.20
C PRO A 22 31.21 -40.56 -36.41
N SER A 23 31.03 -41.35 -37.47
CA SER A 23 31.69 -41.19 -38.77
C SER A 23 31.32 -39.86 -39.45
N PRO A 24 32.21 -39.28 -40.26
CA PRO A 24 31.96 -38.02 -40.94
C PRO A 24 31.31 -38.28 -42.30
N THR A 25 29.99 -38.14 -42.45
CA THR A 25 29.37 -37.81 -43.74
C THR A 25 27.90 -37.49 -43.54
N ASP A 26 27.60 -36.20 -43.39
CA ASP A 26 26.37 -35.66 -43.95
C ASP A 26 26.66 -34.20 -44.38
N PRO A 27 26.97 -33.95 -45.67
CA PRO A 27 27.39 -32.63 -46.12
C PRO A 27 26.24 -31.61 -46.20
N PHE A 28 25.01 -31.98 -45.83
CA PHE A 28 23.83 -31.10 -45.95
C PHE A 28 22.94 -31.02 -44.70
N SER A 29 23.48 -31.26 -43.49
CA SER A 29 22.81 -30.76 -42.29
C SER A 29 23.16 -29.28 -42.11
N VAL A 30 22.48 -28.40 -42.84
CA VAL A 30 22.49 -26.98 -42.53
C VAL A 30 21.76 -26.83 -41.20
N ARG A 31 22.51 -26.87 -40.09
CA ARG A 31 21.98 -26.41 -38.81
C ARG A 31 21.46 -25.00 -39.06
N PRO A 32 20.16 -24.70 -38.83
CA PRO A 32 19.70 -23.34 -38.98
C PRO A 32 20.63 -22.51 -38.11
N LEU A 33 21.29 -21.52 -38.71
CA LEU A 33 22.08 -20.56 -37.97
C LEU A 33 21.04 -19.86 -37.08
N GLN A 34 20.80 -20.43 -35.90
CA GLN A 34 20.07 -19.77 -34.85
C GLN A 34 20.90 -18.53 -34.62
N ARG A 35 20.48 -17.44 -35.25
CA ARG A 35 20.90 -16.11 -34.87
C ARG A 35 20.44 -16.03 -33.43
N ARG A 36 21.30 -16.48 -32.50
CA ARG A 36 21.39 -15.93 -31.17
C ARG A 36 21.68 -14.48 -31.46
N CYS A 37 20.62 -13.70 -31.66
CA CYS A 37 20.66 -12.29 -31.43
C CYS A 37 21.14 -12.19 -29.98
N LEU A 38 22.45 -12.00 -29.83
CA LEU A 38 23.10 -11.62 -28.58
C LEU A 38 22.70 -10.17 -28.30
N TRP A 39 21.39 -9.92 -28.28
CA TRP A 39 20.81 -8.70 -27.78
C TRP A 39 20.73 -8.92 -26.29
N GLN A 40 21.85 -8.70 -25.60
CA GLN A 40 21.73 -8.40 -24.18
C GLN A 40 20.85 -7.14 -24.11
N PRO A 41 19.69 -7.19 -23.42
CA PRO A 41 18.86 -6.01 -23.29
C PRO A 41 19.71 -4.92 -22.63
N LEU A 42 19.71 -3.73 -23.21
CA LEU A 42 20.48 -2.60 -22.72
C LEU A 42 20.10 -2.35 -21.26
N LYS A 43 21.00 -2.74 -20.34
CA LYS A 43 20.78 -2.61 -18.90
C LYS A 43 21.14 -1.17 -18.52
N ILE A 44 20.15 -0.28 -18.58
CA ILE A 44 20.29 1.10 -18.13
C ILE A 44 20.33 1.07 -16.59
N GLU A 45 21.52 0.88 -16.05
CA GLU A 45 21.76 1.05 -14.62
C GLU A 45 22.13 2.52 -14.36
N ALA A 46 21.48 3.15 -13.39
CA ALA A 46 21.73 4.55 -13.07
C ALA A 46 23.20 4.72 -12.63
N ARG A 47 23.95 5.61 -13.32
CA ARG A 47 25.40 5.80 -13.12
C ARG A 47 25.80 6.42 -11.77
N GLY A 48 24.87 6.60 -10.83
CA GLY A 48 25.15 7.15 -9.50
C GLY A 48 23.88 7.37 -8.69
N ASN A 49 24.08 7.67 -7.41
CA ASN A 49 23.03 7.96 -6.44
C ASN A 49 22.24 9.17 -6.94
N THR A 50 21.00 8.98 -7.40
CA THR A 50 20.13 10.09 -7.78
C THR A 50 20.02 11.05 -6.60
N ARG A 51 20.28 12.34 -6.81
CA ARG A 51 20.21 13.38 -5.77
C ARG A 51 18.86 13.32 -5.08
N THR A 52 18.82 12.78 -3.86
CA THR A 52 17.60 12.70 -3.08
C THR A 52 17.31 14.09 -2.53
N GLU A 53 16.24 14.72 -3.01
CA GLU A 53 15.84 16.04 -2.51
C GLU A 53 15.57 15.99 -1.00
N ASN A 54 16.05 17.00 -0.27
CA ASN A 54 15.87 17.09 1.18
C ASN A 54 14.36 17.15 1.54
N HIS A 55 13.92 16.33 2.50
CA HIS A 55 12.53 16.27 2.98
C HIS A 55 12.00 17.66 3.41
N LYS A 56 12.85 18.52 4.00
CA LYS A 56 12.49 19.90 4.37
C LYS A 56 12.06 20.74 3.16
N VAL A 57 12.70 20.54 2.01
CA VAL A 57 12.38 21.26 0.77
C VAL A 57 11.06 20.77 0.17
N ARG A 58 10.78 19.46 0.26
CA ARG A 58 9.47 18.89 -0.14
C ARG A 58 8.35 19.42 0.75
N ASN A 59 8.52 19.36 2.07
CA ASN A 59 7.57 19.89 3.04
C ASN A 59 7.28 21.38 2.79
N ARG A 60 8.32 22.22 2.65
CA ARG A 60 8.12 23.64 2.33
C ARG A 60 7.34 23.88 1.03
N ARG A 61 7.50 23.04 0.00
CA ARG A 61 6.71 23.13 -1.23
C ARG A 61 5.25 22.74 -1.00
N MET A 62 4.98 21.73 -0.18
CA MET A 62 3.60 21.35 0.21
C MET A 62 2.92 22.47 0.99
N GLN A 63 3.61 23.05 1.98
CA GLN A 63 3.10 24.17 2.78
C GLN A 63 2.81 25.42 1.94
N LYS A 64 3.57 25.66 0.87
CA LYS A 64 3.28 26.76 -0.07
C LYS A 64 2.03 26.51 -0.92
N LYS A 65 1.70 25.25 -1.20
CA LYS A 65 0.54 24.88 -2.02
C LYS A 65 -0.75 24.84 -1.20
N PHE A 66 -0.66 24.42 0.05
CA PHE A 66 -1.81 24.21 0.92
C PHE A 66 -1.66 25.05 2.19
N ILE A 67 -2.55 26.03 2.33
CA ILE A 67 -2.64 26.92 3.48
C ILE A 67 -3.87 26.49 4.29
N GLY A 68 -3.68 26.09 5.54
CA GLY A 68 -4.76 25.69 6.45
C GLY A 68 -5.46 26.89 7.10
N SER A 69 -6.72 26.72 7.45
CA SER A 69 -7.54 27.67 8.23
C SER A 69 -8.15 26.95 9.44
N ALA A 70 -8.77 27.67 10.38
CA ALA A 70 -9.40 27.07 11.57
C ALA A 70 -10.46 26.00 11.22
N HIS A 71 -11.28 26.24 10.18
CA HIS A 71 -12.31 25.29 9.74
C HIS A 71 -11.76 24.12 8.92
N LYS A 72 -10.66 24.35 8.20
CA LYS A 72 -9.99 23.37 7.34
C LYS A 72 -8.49 23.40 7.60
N PRO A 73 -8.04 22.85 8.74
CA PRO A 73 -6.65 22.93 9.15
C PRO A 73 -5.75 22.02 8.31
N ARG A 74 -4.44 22.27 8.39
CA ARG A 74 -3.41 21.43 7.81
C ARG A 74 -3.00 20.35 8.81
N LEU A 75 -2.98 19.09 8.37
CA LEU A 75 -2.47 17.97 9.14
C LEU A 75 -1.02 17.67 8.73
N SER A 76 -0.09 17.87 9.65
CA SER A 76 1.31 17.51 9.49
C SER A 76 1.66 16.30 10.35
N VAL A 77 2.25 15.28 9.74
CA VAL A 77 2.66 14.06 10.44
C VAL A 77 4.13 13.81 10.23
N PHE A 78 4.84 13.63 11.34
CA PHE A 78 6.22 13.23 11.37
C PHE A 78 6.33 11.80 11.92
N CYS A 79 6.93 10.91 11.14
CA CYS A 79 7.17 9.53 11.55
C CYS A 79 8.68 9.29 11.63
N SER A 80 9.13 8.98 12.84
CA SER A 80 10.45 8.40 13.10
C SER A 80 10.33 6.89 13.26
N GLU A 81 11.45 6.19 13.37
CA GLU A 81 11.49 4.74 13.62
C GLU A 81 10.77 4.37 14.92
N LYS A 82 10.94 5.18 15.97
CA LYS A 82 10.41 4.92 17.32
C LYS A 82 9.05 5.59 17.56
N GLN A 83 8.85 6.79 17.03
CA GLN A 83 7.76 7.67 17.45
C GLN A 83 7.02 8.26 16.26
N LEU A 84 5.73 8.55 16.46
CA LEU A 84 4.89 9.27 15.51
C LEU A 84 4.34 10.50 16.20
N TYR A 85 4.38 11.61 15.49
CA TYR A 85 3.89 12.91 15.92
C TYR A 85 2.91 13.43 14.89
N ALA A 86 1.72 13.84 15.34
CA ALA A 86 0.68 14.43 14.51
C ALA A 86 0.33 15.82 15.03
N LEU A 87 0.25 16.77 14.12
CA LEU A 87 -0.04 18.17 14.39
C LEU A 87 -1.18 18.63 13.49
N LEU A 88 -2.21 19.21 14.09
CA LEU A 88 -3.27 19.90 13.38
C LEU A 88 -3.03 21.40 13.53
N VAL A 89 -2.75 22.09 12.43
CA VAL A 89 -2.26 23.47 12.45
C VAL A 89 -3.19 24.37 11.64
N ASP A 90 -3.53 25.52 12.23
CA ASP A 90 -4.13 26.66 11.55
C ASP A 90 -3.02 27.64 11.16
N ASP A 91 -2.77 27.78 9.86
CA ASP A 91 -1.71 28.66 9.33
C ASP A 91 -2.08 30.13 9.39
N GLN A 92 -3.37 30.47 9.33
CA GLN A 92 -3.84 31.86 9.37
C GLN A 92 -3.56 32.47 10.74
N ASN A 93 -3.97 31.75 11.79
CA ASN A 93 -3.79 32.19 13.17
C ASN A 93 -2.45 31.73 13.78
N LYS A 94 -1.66 30.92 13.04
CA LYS A 94 -0.41 30.30 13.50
C LYS A 94 -0.58 29.52 14.82
N LYS A 95 -1.73 28.85 14.99
CA LYS A 95 -2.07 28.10 16.19
C LYS A 95 -2.08 26.60 15.92
N CYS A 96 -1.61 25.84 16.88
CA CYS A 96 -1.75 24.39 16.90
C CYS A 96 -3.09 24.04 17.56
N LEU A 97 -3.99 23.43 16.80
CA LEU A 97 -5.31 23.00 17.26
C LEU A 97 -5.24 21.66 18.00
N PHE A 98 -4.34 20.77 17.56
CA PHE A 98 -4.13 19.47 18.18
C PHE A 98 -2.68 19.01 18.04
N TYR A 99 -2.17 18.40 19.11
CA TYR A 99 -0.88 17.73 19.13
C TYR A 99 -1.02 16.34 19.72
N GLY A 100 -0.69 15.32 18.94
CA GLY A 100 -0.68 13.92 19.34
C GLY A 100 0.70 13.31 19.17
N SER A 101 1.17 12.57 20.17
CA SER A 101 2.41 11.81 20.08
C SER A 101 2.25 10.44 20.72
N THR A 102 2.86 9.42 20.14
CA THR A 102 2.92 8.06 20.71
C THR A 102 3.60 8.02 22.09
N THR A 103 4.35 9.08 22.46
CA THR A 103 5.00 9.21 23.77
C THR A 103 4.05 9.70 24.86
N GLN A 104 2.92 10.32 24.50
CA GLN A 104 1.97 10.84 25.49
C GLN A 104 1.35 9.71 26.31
N LYS A 105 1.21 9.94 27.63
CA LYS A 105 0.67 8.94 28.57
C LYS A 105 -0.76 8.50 28.22
N SER A 106 -1.58 9.44 27.72
CA SER A 106 -2.96 9.18 27.27
C SER A 106 -3.05 8.18 26.12
N ILE A 107 -2.03 8.14 25.25
CA ILE A 107 -2.04 7.35 24.01
C ILE A 107 -1.31 6.01 24.20
N ARG A 108 -0.19 6.03 24.92
CA ARG A 108 0.65 4.85 25.14
C ARG A 108 -0.13 3.71 25.82
N GLY A 109 -0.99 4.05 26.77
CA GLY A 109 -1.73 3.08 27.58
C GLY A 109 -0.83 2.18 28.42
N ILE A 110 -1.45 1.35 29.27
CA ILE A 110 -0.79 0.27 30.02
C ILE A 110 -1.62 -0.99 29.75
N PRO A 111 -1.04 -2.10 29.23
CA PRO A 111 0.38 -2.34 28.92
C PRO A 111 0.90 -1.58 27.68
N SER A 112 2.23 -1.59 27.48
CA SER A 112 2.86 -0.93 26.34
C SER A 112 2.42 -1.57 25.02
N CYS A 113 1.76 -0.81 24.17
CA CYS A 113 1.27 -1.29 22.88
C CYS A 113 2.33 -1.32 21.79
N SER A 114 2.03 -2.02 20.69
CA SER A 114 2.88 -2.03 19.51
C SER A 114 2.99 -0.63 18.89
N THR A 115 4.10 -0.34 18.20
CA THR A 115 4.31 0.98 17.56
C THR A 115 3.29 1.29 16.47
N LYS A 116 2.66 0.25 15.89
CA LYS A 116 1.55 0.36 14.93
C LYS A 116 0.23 0.70 15.63
N GLU A 117 -0.12 -0.02 16.69
CA GLU A 117 -1.34 0.24 17.49
C GLU A 117 -1.30 1.61 18.14
N ALA A 118 -0.14 2.02 18.65
CA ALA A 118 0.06 3.36 19.18
C ALA A 118 -0.21 4.43 18.12
N ALA A 119 0.17 4.20 16.85
CA ALA A 119 -0.13 5.11 15.75
C ALA A 119 -1.63 5.15 15.42
N GLU A 120 -2.33 4.01 15.47
CA GLU A 120 -3.79 3.94 15.29
C GLU A 120 -4.50 4.79 16.35
N ARG A 121 -4.12 4.65 17.63
CA ARG A 121 -4.65 5.45 18.75
C ARG A 121 -4.42 6.95 18.59
N VAL A 122 -3.25 7.38 18.08
CA VAL A 122 -3.02 8.81 17.77
C VAL A 122 -4.04 9.30 16.74
N GLY A 123 -4.37 8.48 15.73
CA GLY A 123 -5.37 8.80 14.72
C GLY A 123 -6.77 8.94 15.31
N GLU A 124 -7.16 8.02 16.20
CA GLU A 124 -8.45 8.09 16.91
C GLU A 124 -8.56 9.33 17.80
N GLU A 125 -7.51 9.65 18.57
CA GLU A 125 -7.48 10.85 19.42
C GLU A 125 -7.54 12.14 18.59
N LEU A 126 -6.91 12.15 17.41
CA LEU A 126 -7.00 13.27 16.48
C LEU A 126 -8.45 13.47 16.01
N VAL A 127 -9.14 12.39 15.65
CA VAL A 127 -10.55 12.45 15.24
C VAL A 127 -11.43 12.97 16.38
N LYS A 128 -11.25 12.48 17.60
CA LYS A 128 -11.96 12.98 18.78
C LYS A 128 -11.68 14.47 19.01
N ALA A 129 -10.44 14.92 18.77
CA ALA A 129 -10.11 16.34 18.86
C ALA A 129 -10.80 17.18 17.76
N CYS A 130 -10.86 16.68 16.53
CA CYS A 130 -11.58 17.34 15.44
C CYS A 130 -13.08 17.49 15.74
N ILE A 131 -13.72 16.41 16.23
CA ILE A 131 -15.14 16.42 16.59
C ILE A 131 -15.40 17.44 17.71
N ARG A 132 -14.57 17.45 18.76
CA ARG A 132 -14.70 18.44 19.85
C ARG A 132 -14.54 19.89 19.40
N GLN A 133 -13.74 20.13 18.36
CA GLN A 133 -13.48 21.45 17.81
C GLN A 133 -14.38 21.79 16.61
N ASN A 134 -15.37 20.95 16.29
CA ASN A 134 -16.28 21.10 15.14
C ASN A 134 -15.54 21.30 13.81
N ILE A 135 -14.45 20.55 13.61
CA ILE A 135 -13.69 20.54 12.36
C ILE A 135 -14.28 19.44 11.49
N ASN A 136 -14.79 19.81 10.31
CA ASN A 136 -15.47 18.87 9.40
C ASN A 136 -14.51 18.23 8.40
N GLU A 137 -13.51 18.98 7.94
CA GLU A 137 -12.61 18.56 6.86
C GLU A 137 -11.18 18.98 7.16
N ILE A 138 -10.22 18.16 6.72
CA ILE A 138 -8.79 18.47 6.76
C ILE A 138 -8.38 18.92 5.36
N SER A 139 -7.80 20.13 5.24
CA SER A 139 -7.44 20.71 3.94
C SER A 139 -6.35 19.90 3.23
N SER A 140 -5.32 19.50 3.97
CA SER A 140 -4.17 18.79 3.42
C SER A 140 -3.52 17.89 4.44
N PHE A 141 -2.98 16.78 3.95
CA PHE A 141 -2.23 15.79 4.70
C PHE A 141 -0.78 15.77 4.21
N ASP A 142 0.15 16.15 5.09
CA ASP A 142 1.58 16.17 4.79
C ASP A 142 2.35 15.17 5.67
N PRO A 143 2.91 14.09 5.07
CA PRO A 143 3.79 13.14 5.76
C PRO A 143 5.23 13.67 5.96
N ASN A 144 5.45 14.98 5.79
CA ASN A 144 6.71 15.69 6.01
C ASN A 144 7.88 15.16 5.15
N GLY A 145 7.56 14.61 3.97
CA GLY A 145 8.52 14.06 3.02
C GLY A 145 9.07 12.66 3.34
N PHE A 146 8.55 11.99 4.37
CA PHE A 146 8.90 10.60 4.69
C PHE A 146 8.08 9.61 3.86
N ALA A 147 8.68 8.45 3.55
CA ALA A 147 7.98 7.37 2.87
C ALA A 147 6.86 6.80 3.74
N ARG A 148 5.77 6.35 3.12
CA ARG A 148 4.68 5.68 3.85
C ARG A 148 5.14 4.29 4.25
N GLY A 149 5.21 4.06 5.56
CA GLY A 149 5.41 2.73 6.14
C GLY A 149 4.15 2.25 6.86
N GLN A 150 4.24 1.09 7.50
CA GLN A 150 3.12 0.43 8.17
C GLN A 150 2.47 1.28 9.27
N ARG A 151 3.26 2.07 10.00
CA ARG A 151 2.78 2.95 11.08
C ARG A 151 1.99 4.13 10.55
N MET A 152 2.50 4.77 9.48
CA MET A 152 1.79 5.86 8.80
C MET A 152 0.50 5.34 8.18
N GLU A 153 0.53 4.14 7.59
CA GLU A 153 -0.66 3.51 7.03
C GLU A 153 -1.70 3.22 8.10
N ALA A 154 -1.31 2.68 9.26
CA ALA A 154 -2.24 2.44 10.38
C ALA A 154 -2.89 3.74 10.88
N PHE A 155 -2.11 4.82 11.01
CA PHE A 155 -2.62 6.15 11.35
C PHE A 155 -3.60 6.69 10.28
N GLU A 156 -3.24 6.58 8.99
CA GLU A 156 -4.11 6.99 7.89
C GLU A 156 -5.42 6.19 7.85
N ILE A 157 -5.37 4.88 8.10
CA ILE A 157 -6.54 4.01 8.16
C ILE A 157 -7.49 4.46 9.26
N ALA A 158 -6.99 4.74 10.46
CA ALA A 158 -7.80 5.26 11.58
C ALA A 158 -8.58 6.51 11.18
N ILE A 159 -7.91 7.48 10.57
CA ILE A 159 -8.53 8.75 10.17
C ILE A 159 -9.51 8.56 9.01
N ARG A 160 -9.17 7.71 8.03
CA ARG A 160 -10.04 7.38 6.89
C ARG A 160 -11.35 6.73 7.31
N LYS A 161 -11.35 5.87 8.33
CA LYS A 161 -12.58 5.26 8.87
C LYS A 161 -13.63 6.31 9.26
N HIS A 162 -13.18 7.51 9.65
CA HIS A 162 -14.04 8.63 10.04
C HIS A 162 -14.26 9.68 8.94
N GLY A 163 -13.83 9.43 7.70
CA GLY A 163 -14.11 10.30 6.55
C GLY A 163 -13.23 11.56 6.42
N PHE A 164 -12.27 11.78 7.31
CA PHE A 164 -11.42 12.99 7.30
C PHE A 164 -10.33 13.01 6.23
N LEU A 165 -9.98 11.86 5.67
CA LEU A 165 -8.99 11.73 4.58
C LEU A 165 -9.60 10.99 3.40
N PRO A 166 -9.23 11.37 2.16
CA PRO A 166 -9.69 10.66 0.98
C PRO A 166 -9.14 9.22 0.93
N HIS A 167 -9.93 8.34 0.33
CA HIS A 167 -9.53 6.98 0.02
C HIS A 167 -8.36 7.02 -0.98
N GLY A 168 -7.25 6.37 -0.63
CA GLY A 168 -6.08 6.33 -1.50
C GLY A 168 -6.43 5.71 -2.87
N ARG A 169 -5.94 6.33 -3.95
CA ARG A 169 -5.97 5.74 -5.30
C ARG A 169 -5.00 4.55 -5.36
N GLY A 170 -5.31 3.44 -4.70
CA GLY A 170 -4.46 2.25 -4.68
C GLY A 170 -4.92 1.16 -3.73
N SER A 171 -5.27 0.00 -4.30
CA SER A 171 -5.46 -1.33 -3.69
C SER A 171 -6.54 -1.56 -2.62
N HIS A 172 -6.91 -0.57 -1.80
CA HIS A 172 -7.90 -0.78 -0.72
C HIS A 172 -9.37 -0.80 -1.15
N ARG A 173 -9.66 -0.56 -2.45
CA ARG A 173 -11.01 -0.73 -3.01
C ARG A 173 -11.43 -2.21 -3.01
N SER A 174 -10.48 -3.13 -3.19
CA SER A 174 -10.78 -4.57 -3.19
C SER A 174 -11.02 -5.13 -1.79
N ILE A 175 -10.36 -4.61 -0.74
CA ILE A 175 -10.54 -5.06 0.64
C ILE A 175 -11.92 -4.68 1.18
N PHE A 176 -12.41 -3.48 0.86
CA PHE A 176 -13.77 -3.09 1.23
C PHE A 176 -14.81 -3.93 0.46
N LEU A 177 -14.63 -4.17 -0.84
CA LEU A 177 -15.51 -5.05 -1.62
C LEU A 177 -15.49 -6.50 -1.14
N HIS A 178 -14.32 -7.04 -0.77
CA HIS A 178 -14.19 -8.39 -0.22
C HIS A 178 -14.82 -8.53 1.17
N ASN A 179 -14.62 -7.56 2.07
CA ASN A 179 -15.22 -7.61 3.40
C ASN A 179 -16.72 -7.28 3.39
N TRP A 180 -17.17 -6.38 2.51
CA TRP A 180 -18.59 -6.09 2.29
C TRP A 180 -19.30 -7.30 1.69
N GLY A 181 -18.68 -8.00 0.74
CA GLY A 181 -19.18 -9.26 0.19
C GLY A 181 -19.34 -10.36 1.24
N LYS A 182 -18.40 -10.46 2.20
CA LYS A 182 -18.49 -11.41 3.33
C LYS A 182 -19.60 -11.06 4.32
N ALA A 183 -19.76 -9.77 4.66
CA ALA A 183 -20.82 -9.31 5.57
C ALA A 183 -22.22 -9.57 5.00
N ILE A 184 -22.40 -9.45 3.68
CA ILE A 184 -23.67 -9.75 3.01
C ILE A 184 -24.00 -11.25 3.00
N THR A 185 -22.98 -12.11 2.97
CA THR A 185 -23.20 -13.58 3.00
C THR A 185 -23.48 -14.12 4.39
N GLU A 186 -23.10 -13.41 5.45
CA GLU A 186 -23.27 -13.85 6.84
C GLU A 186 -24.57 -13.35 7.49
N GLU A 187 -25.13 -12.21 7.05
CA GLU A 187 -26.42 -11.71 7.52
C GLU A 187 -27.56 -12.09 6.58
N GLY A 188 -28.15 -13.27 6.82
CA GLY A 188 -29.31 -13.78 6.10
C GLY A 188 -30.62 -13.04 6.41
N HIS A 189 -30.72 -11.74 6.15
CA HIS A 189 -31.98 -10.98 6.32
C HIS A 189 -32.25 -9.94 5.21
N GLY A 190 -33.11 -10.32 4.26
CA GLY A 190 -34.41 -9.68 4.00
C GLY A 190 -34.53 -8.21 3.55
N LEU A 191 -33.49 -7.38 3.56
CA LEU A 191 -33.55 -6.01 3.06
C LEU A 191 -32.69 -5.89 1.81
N ARG A 192 -33.36 -5.61 0.68
CA ARG A 192 -32.76 -5.52 -0.65
C ARG A 192 -31.49 -4.67 -0.59
N SER A 193 -30.35 -5.33 -0.80
CA SER A 193 -28.98 -4.81 -0.77
C SER A 193 -28.77 -3.47 -1.53
N SER A 194 -29.68 -3.13 -2.44
CA SER A 194 -29.72 -1.84 -3.14
C SER A 194 -29.98 -0.63 -2.24
N HIS A 195 -30.79 -0.76 -1.19
CA HIS A 195 -31.17 0.37 -0.34
C HIS A 195 -30.01 0.83 0.57
N LEU A 196 -29.22 -0.12 1.07
CA LEU A 196 -28.02 0.17 1.86
C LEU A 196 -26.90 0.79 1.00
N LEU A 197 -26.82 0.39 -0.27
CA LEU A 197 -25.89 0.97 -1.25
C LEU A 197 -26.27 2.44 -1.56
N MET A 198 -27.57 2.75 -1.65
CA MET A 198 -28.03 4.12 -1.87
C MET A 198 -27.69 5.07 -0.70
N ILE A 199 -27.81 4.60 0.55
CA ILE A 199 -27.46 5.38 1.75
C ILE A 199 -25.95 5.67 1.80
N MET A 200 -25.11 4.72 1.39
CA MET A 200 -23.64 4.86 1.43
C MET A 200 -23.06 5.77 0.33
N PHE A 201 -23.74 5.89 -0.81
CA PHE A 201 -23.28 6.72 -1.94
C PHE A 201 -24.06 8.03 -2.12
N GLY A 202 -25.09 8.29 -1.29
CA GLY A 202 -25.87 9.52 -1.35
C GLY A 202 -26.66 9.69 -2.65
N VAL A 203 -27.13 8.60 -3.25
CA VAL A 203 -27.90 8.61 -4.50
C VAL A 203 -29.39 8.54 -4.16
N SER A 204 -30.16 9.55 -4.57
CA SER A 204 -31.63 9.59 -4.40
C SER A 204 -32.30 8.49 -5.22
N GLU A 205 -33.42 7.94 -4.72
CA GLU A 205 -34.16 6.75 -5.19
C GLU A 205 -34.58 6.69 -6.68
N GLY A 206 -34.24 7.69 -7.50
CA GLY A 206 -34.75 7.90 -8.85
C GLY A 206 -34.13 7.07 -10.00
N SER A 207 -33.12 6.22 -9.80
CA SER A 207 -32.55 5.42 -10.89
C SER A 207 -32.22 3.97 -10.49
N LEU A 208 -33.25 3.21 -10.13
CA LEU A 208 -33.13 1.76 -9.85
C LEU A 208 -32.46 0.96 -11.00
N GLU A 209 -32.58 1.41 -12.26
CA GLU A 209 -31.91 0.76 -13.40
C GLU A 209 -30.39 0.95 -13.41
N GLU A 210 -29.88 2.10 -12.98
CA GLU A 210 -28.43 2.36 -12.97
C GLU A 210 -27.73 1.55 -11.87
N CYS A 211 -28.39 1.36 -10.72
CA CYS A 211 -27.87 0.50 -9.65
C CYS A 211 -27.86 -0.98 -10.03
N GLU A 212 -28.85 -1.48 -10.78
CA GLU A 212 -28.83 -2.87 -11.28
C GLU A 212 -27.72 -3.09 -12.30
N ILE A 213 -27.47 -2.13 -13.20
CA ILE A 213 -26.38 -2.20 -14.18
C ILE A 213 -25.01 -2.20 -13.48
N LEU A 214 -24.81 -1.37 -12.46
CA LEU A 214 -23.57 -1.33 -11.67
C LEU A 214 -23.35 -2.63 -10.89
N ASN A 215 -24.38 -3.19 -10.26
CA ASN A 215 -24.28 -4.44 -9.52
C ASN A 215 -24.02 -5.65 -10.44
N ALA A 216 -24.63 -5.64 -11.62
CA ALA A 216 -24.41 -6.64 -12.67
C ALA A 216 -22.99 -6.59 -13.28
N GLN A 217 -22.43 -5.39 -13.47
CA GLN A 217 -21.04 -5.21 -13.89
C GLN A 217 -20.05 -5.71 -12.83
N LEU A 218 -20.37 -5.55 -11.53
CA LEU A 218 -19.51 -6.00 -10.44
C LEU A 218 -19.59 -7.51 -10.17
N THR A 219 -20.77 -8.12 -10.37
CA THR A 219 -21.01 -9.55 -10.13
C THR A 219 -20.93 -10.43 -11.40
N GLY A 220 -20.72 -9.83 -12.57
CA GLY A 220 -20.66 -10.51 -13.86
C GLY A 220 -22.02 -11.05 -14.36
N ARG A 221 -23.14 -10.65 -13.75
CA ARG A 221 -24.49 -11.03 -14.23
C ARG A 221 -24.90 -10.15 -15.40
N ARG A 222 -25.61 -10.70 -16.39
CA ARG A 222 -26.09 -9.95 -17.56
C ARG A 222 -27.51 -9.41 -17.26
N VAL A 223 -27.68 -8.09 -17.16
CA VAL A 223 -29.02 -7.48 -16.98
C VAL A 223 -29.79 -7.57 -18.29
N ARG A 224 -31.03 -8.08 -18.24
CA ARG A 224 -31.97 -7.95 -19.36
C ARG A 224 -32.67 -6.61 -19.21
N LYS A 225 -32.46 -5.68 -20.16
CA LYS A 225 -33.27 -4.46 -20.24
C LYS A 225 -34.73 -4.85 -20.42
N LYS A 226 -35.61 -4.34 -19.57
CA LYS A 226 -37.06 -4.37 -19.83
C LYS A 226 -37.35 -3.23 -20.79
N GLY A 227 -37.96 -3.56 -21.93
CA GLY A 227 -38.60 -2.58 -22.81
C GLY A 227 -39.95 -2.16 -22.26
#